data_AF-A0A7J0FBE0-F1
#
_entry.id   AF-A0A7J0FBE0-F1
#
_cell.length_a   1.000
_cell.length_b   1.000
_cell.length_c   1.000
_cell.angle_alpha   90.00
_cell.angle_beta   90.00
_cell.angle_gamma   90.00
#
_symmetry.space_group_name_H-M   'P 1'
#
loop_
_entity.id
_entity.type
_entity.pdbx_description
1 polymer ?
#
loop_
_entity_poly.entity_id
_entity_poly.type
_entity_poly.pdbx_seq_one_letter_code
_entity_poly.pdbx_strand_id
1 'polypeptide(L)'
;MENKGSVLMQQYELGRLLGQGTFAKVHHARNLKSGTSVAIKMIDKEKVFRVGMIDQIKREISVMKLVRHPNIVQLYEVMASKSKIYFVMEYVKGGELFNKVSKGKLKEDVARKYFQQLISAVDFCHSRGVYHRDLKPENILLDENGNLKVSDFGLSALSESKRHDGLLHTTCGTPAYVAPEVINRKGYDGSKADVWSCGVILYVLLAGALPFHGSNLMEMYRKIGKAEFEFPNWFSPRARRLVSKILDPNPNTRISIPKIMESSWFRKGFDYKPMRVKMEEKDPDRLNADAIFGPCEDSSPAAGAKQDLARPSNLNAFDIISFSAGFDLSGLFEENDRKKEARFTSNQTAKTIISKLEDIAKRLKLKIMKKNGGVLKLEGAKEGRKGALSIDAEIFEVTPTFHLVEVKKSSGDTLEYQKMMEKDIRPALKDIVWTWQGDLPRTQQQQDDEPESSQLLPLQAVSFQ
;
A
#
# COMPACT_ATOMS: atom_id res chain seq x y z
N MET A 1 -41.41 23.58 2.92
CA MET A 1 -41.17 22.71 1.76
C MET A 1 -39.93 21.89 2.07
N GLU A 2 -40.10 20.62 2.41
CA GLU A 2 -38.98 19.71 2.69
C GLU A 2 -38.19 19.47 1.39
N ASN A 3 -36.89 19.76 1.40
CA ASN A 3 -35.96 19.41 0.33
C ASN A 3 -36.01 17.90 0.13
N LYS A 4 -36.72 17.40 -0.88
CA LYS A 4 -36.60 16.02 -1.31
C LYS A 4 -35.14 15.82 -1.76
N GLY A 5 -34.36 15.14 -0.94
CA GLY A 5 -32.96 14.82 -1.23
C GLY A 5 -32.87 14.05 -2.55
N SER A 6 -31.89 14.38 -3.38
CA SER A 6 -31.69 13.65 -4.63
C SER A 6 -31.31 12.20 -4.30
N VAL A 7 -32.03 11.25 -4.89
CA VAL A 7 -31.77 9.83 -4.66
C VAL A 7 -30.67 9.38 -5.63
N LEU A 8 -29.50 9.07 -5.06
CA LEU A 8 -28.37 8.53 -5.80
C LEU A 8 -28.57 7.03 -6.02
N MET A 9 -28.58 6.62 -7.30
CA MET A 9 -28.66 5.23 -7.75
C MET A 9 -29.79 4.41 -7.11
N GLN A 10 -30.90 5.07 -6.75
CA GLN A 10 -32.06 4.44 -6.07
C GLN A 10 -31.73 3.75 -4.74
N GLN A 11 -30.55 4.01 -4.15
CA GLN A 11 -30.09 3.36 -2.94
C GLN A 11 -29.81 4.33 -1.80
N TYR A 12 -29.39 5.56 -2.13
CA TYR A 12 -28.97 6.54 -1.14
C TYR A 12 -29.69 7.86 -1.34
N GLU A 13 -30.31 8.36 -0.28
CA GLU A 13 -30.82 9.72 -0.24
C GLU A 13 -29.68 10.67 0.12
N LEU A 14 -29.28 11.53 -0.81
CA LEU A 14 -28.23 12.52 -0.56
C LEU A 14 -28.73 13.64 0.35
N GLY A 15 -27.94 13.94 1.36
CA GLY A 15 -28.13 15.03 2.29
C GLY A 15 -27.13 16.17 2.08
N ARG A 16 -26.79 16.85 3.17
CA ARG A 16 -25.90 18.03 3.18
C ARG A 16 -24.48 17.71 2.71
N LEU A 17 -23.80 18.70 2.15
CA LEU A 17 -22.37 18.65 1.88
C LEU A 17 -21.60 18.60 3.21
N LEU A 18 -20.69 17.63 3.35
CA LEU A 18 -19.80 17.47 4.49
C LEU A 18 -18.43 18.08 4.24
N GLY A 19 -17.95 18.04 3.00
CA GLY A 19 -16.67 18.60 2.62
C GLY A 19 -16.50 18.70 1.11
N GLN A 20 -15.68 19.64 0.67
CA GLN A 20 -15.34 19.84 -0.74
C GLN A 20 -13.83 19.99 -0.88
N GLY A 21 -13.21 19.03 -1.56
CA GLY A 21 -11.83 19.13 -2.02
C GLY A 21 -11.77 19.54 -3.49
N THR A 22 -10.54 19.70 -4.00
CA THR A 22 -10.27 20.05 -5.40
C THR A 22 -10.83 19.01 -6.39
N PHE A 23 -10.82 17.73 -6.00
CA PHE A 23 -11.14 16.60 -6.87
C PHE A 23 -12.39 15.82 -6.46
N ALA A 24 -12.95 16.13 -5.28
CA ALA A 24 -14.05 15.37 -4.73
C ALA A 24 -15.01 16.22 -3.90
N LYS A 25 -16.29 15.85 -3.93
CA LYS A 25 -17.30 16.35 -3.00
C LYS A 25 -17.76 15.22 -2.09
N VAL A 26 -17.84 15.48 -0.80
CA VAL A 26 -18.29 14.51 0.20
C VAL A 26 -19.64 14.97 0.71
N HIS A 27 -20.68 14.14 0.55
CA HIS A 27 -22.02 14.41 1.05
C HIS A 27 -22.35 13.43 2.17
N HIS A 28 -23.14 13.88 3.13
CA HIS A 28 -23.91 12.99 3.98
C HIS A 28 -24.98 12.32 3.12
N ALA A 29 -25.29 11.06 3.40
CA ALA A 29 -26.41 10.38 2.78
C ALA A 29 -27.03 9.37 3.74
N ARG A 30 -28.25 8.93 3.43
CA ARG A 30 -28.95 7.86 4.14
C ARG A 30 -29.17 6.68 3.21
N ASN A 31 -28.74 5.49 3.62
CA ASN A 31 -29.09 4.27 2.91
C ASN A 31 -30.60 4.02 3.03
N LEU A 32 -31.30 3.90 1.91
CA LEU A 32 -32.77 3.77 1.89
C LEU A 32 -33.26 2.43 2.42
N LYS A 33 -32.45 1.37 2.32
CA LYS A 33 -32.81 0.02 2.81
C LYS A 33 -32.62 -0.11 4.32
N SER A 34 -31.48 0.35 4.84
CA SER A 34 -31.12 0.16 6.26
C SER A 34 -31.41 1.37 7.14
N GLY A 35 -31.67 2.55 6.56
CA GLY A 35 -31.78 3.81 7.29
C GLY A 35 -30.45 4.35 7.83
N THR A 36 -29.34 3.66 7.60
CA THR A 36 -28.03 4.03 8.15
C THR A 36 -27.46 5.27 7.47
N SER A 37 -26.88 6.18 8.28
CA SER A 37 -26.13 7.33 7.76
C SER A 37 -24.77 6.93 7.21
N VAL A 38 -24.41 7.45 6.04
CA VAL A 38 -23.14 7.21 5.35
C VAL A 38 -22.54 8.52 4.82
N ALA A 39 -21.25 8.50 4.53
CA ALA A 39 -20.57 9.57 3.79
C ALA A 39 -20.31 9.08 2.35
N ILE A 40 -20.72 9.86 1.34
CA ILE A 40 -20.51 9.53 -0.07
C ILE A 40 -19.53 10.53 -0.67
N LYS A 41 -18.33 10.05 -1.01
CA LYS A 41 -17.31 10.83 -1.73
C LYS A 41 -17.46 10.61 -3.23
N MET A 42 -17.76 11.68 -3.95
CA MET A 42 -17.99 11.70 -5.39
C MET A 42 -16.75 12.23 -6.10
N ILE A 43 -16.20 11.47 -7.05
CA ILE A 43 -15.00 11.80 -7.81
C ILE A 43 -15.29 11.72 -9.31
N ASP A 44 -14.84 12.71 -10.08
CA ASP A 44 -15.03 12.71 -11.55
C ASP A 44 -14.05 11.73 -12.22
N LYS A 45 -14.56 10.81 -13.05
CA LYS A 45 -13.77 9.79 -13.75
C LYS A 45 -12.68 10.40 -14.62
N GLU A 46 -12.98 11.46 -15.37
CA GLU A 46 -11.99 12.14 -16.23
C GLU A 46 -10.77 12.67 -15.47
N LYS A 47 -10.94 13.00 -14.18
CA LYS A 47 -9.84 13.44 -13.32
C LYS A 47 -8.98 12.26 -12.87
N VAL A 48 -9.55 11.06 -12.80
CA VAL A 48 -8.84 9.81 -12.48
C VAL A 48 -8.09 9.26 -13.70
N PHE A 49 -8.71 9.26 -14.87
CA PHE A 49 -8.13 8.73 -16.11
C PHE A 49 -6.89 9.52 -16.58
N ARG A 50 -6.80 10.82 -16.27
CA ARG A 50 -5.64 11.66 -16.61
C ARG A 50 -4.34 11.30 -15.88
N VAL A 51 -4.41 10.48 -14.83
CA VAL A 51 -3.28 10.27 -13.91
C VAL A 51 -2.44 9.04 -14.29
N GLY A 52 -2.92 8.17 -15.18
CA GLY A 52 -2.18 6.96 -15.59
C GLY A 52 -1.95 5.92 -14.49
N MET A 53 -2.49 6.12 -13.28
CA MET A 53 -2.32 5.25 -12.10
C MET A 53 -3.54 4.38 -11.78
N ILE A 54 -4.36 4.07 -12.79
CA ILE A 54 -5.66 3.41 -12.61
C ILE A 54 -5.51 2.06 -11.90
N ASP A 55 -4.51 1.26 -12.27
CA ASP A 55 -4.32 -0.07 -11.68
C ASP A 55 -3.87 -0.02 -10.23
N GLN A 56 -3.03 0.97 -9.87
CA GLN A 56 -2.68 1.22 -8.47
C GLN A 56 -3.90 1.65 -7.66
N ILE A 57 -4.72 2.55 -8.19
CA ILE A 57 -5.96 2.99 -7.55
C ILE A 57 -6.93 1.83 -7.36
N LYS A 58 -7.13 0.99 -8.40
CA LYS A 58 -7.96 -0.22 -8.31
C LYS A 58 -7.46 -1.16 -7.20
N ARG A 59 -6.14 -1.36 -7.11
CA ARG A 59 -5.53 -2.20 -6.07
C ARG A 59 -5.77 -1.63 -4.68
N GLU A 60 -5.50 -0.35 -4.47
CA GLU A 60 -5.71 0.31 -3.17
C GLU A 60 -7.19 0.26 -2.75
N ILE A 61 -8.12 0.53 -3.66
CA ILE A 61 -9.57 0.41 -3.40
C ILE A 61 -9.95 -1.02 -3.01
N SER A 62 -9.40 -2.02 -3.70
CA SER A 62 -9.69 -3.43 -3.43
C SER A 62 -9.20 -3.85 -2.05
N VAL A 63 -8.01 -3.40 -1.63
CA VAL A 63 -7.51 -3.63 -0.27
C VAL A 63 -8.36 -2.87 0.75
N MET A 64 -8.74 -1.62 0.47
CA MET A 64 -9.56 -0.80 1.38
C MET A 64 -10.95 -1.38 1.65
N LYS A 65 -11.55 -2.12 0.71
CA LYS A 65 -12.80 -2.88 0.96
C LYS A 65 -12.62 -3.98 2.01
N LEU A 66 -11.40 -4.52 2.15
CA LEU A 66 -11.07 -5.60 3.09
C LEU A 66 -10.49 -5.09 4.42
N VAL A 67 -10.09 -3.82 4.47
CA VAL A 67 -9.61 -3.16 5.69
C VAL A 67 -10.78 -3.02 6.67
N ARG A 68 -10.62 -3.61 7.85
CA ARG A 68 -11.51 -3.42 9.01
C ARG A 68 -10.65 -3.12 10.23
N HIS A 69 -10.69 -1.88 10.70
CA HIS A 69 -9.93 -1.42 11.87
C HIS A 69 -10.72 -0.32 12.61
N PRO A 70 -10.74 -0.31 13.96
CA PRO A 70 -11.56 0.62 14.74
C PRO A 70 -11.17 2.07 14.52
N ASN A 71 -9.91 2.34 14.17
CA ASN A 71 -9.41 3.70 13.91
C ASN A 71 -9.25 4.04 12.43
N ILE A 72 -9.86 3.27 11.51
CA ILE A 72 -9.94 3.59 10.09
C ILE A 72 -11.42 3.71 9.70
N VAL A 73 -11.75 4.69 8.87
CA VAL A 73 -13.09 4.84 8.29
C VAL A 73 -13.38 3.67 7.36
N GLN A 74 -14.45 2.94 7.62
CA GLN A 74 -14.82 1.78 6.80
C GLN A 74 -15.30 2.22 5.41
N LEU A 75 -14.75 1.62 4.36
CA LEU A 75 -15.34 1.64 3.02
C LEU A 75 -16.39 0.54 2.95
N TYR A 76 -17.65 0.91 2.71
CA TYR A 76 -18.75 -0.05 2.57
C TYR A 76 -18.83 -0.56 1.12
N GLU A 77 -18.84 0.36 0.16
CA GLU A 77 -18.92 0.00 -1.25
C GLU A 77 -18.40 1.10 -2.18
N VAL A 78 -18.21 0.73 -3.44
CA VAL A 78 -17.82 1.66 -4.51
C VAL A 78 -18.78 1.47 -5.66
N MET A 79 -19.46 2.55 -6.04
CA MET A 79 -20.36 2.59 -7.19
C MET A 79 -19.77 3.48 -8.28
N ALA A 80 -20.24 3.32 -9.51
CA ALA A 80 -19.77 4.11 -10.64
C ALA A 80 -20.90 4.45 -11.61
N SER A 81 -20.77 5.60 -12.25
CA SER A 81 -21.59 6.07 -13.37
C SER A 81 -20.70 6.33 -14.58
N LYS A 82 -21.26 6.77 -15.71
CA LYS A 82 -20.48 7.15 -16.90
C LYS A 82 -19.41 8.21 -16.61
N SER A 83 -19.69 9.16 -15.71
CA SER A 83 -18.80 10.31 -15.44
C SER A 83 -18.20 10.35 -14.02
N LYS A 84 -18.72 9.58 -13.05
CA LYS A 84 -18.31 9.67 -11.64
C LYS A 84 -18.14 8.33 -10.95
N ILE A 85 -17.25 8.30 -9.97
CA ILE A 85 -17.05 7.21 -9.00
C ILE A 85 -17.55 7.69 -7.64
N TYR A 86 -18.22 6.80 -6.91
CA TYR A 86 -18.84 7.08 -5.62
C TYR A 86 -18.27 6.11 -4.58
N PHE A 87 -17.62 6.64 -3.55
CA PHE A 87 -17.15 5.85 -2.41
C PHE A 87 -18.13 6.03 -1.27
N VAL A 88 -18.80 4.94 -0.88
CA VAL A 88 -19.74 4.93 0.24
C VAL A 88 -18.99 4.47 1.48
N MET A 89 -18.91 5.35 2.48
CA MET A 89 -18.05 5.19 3.65
C MET A 89 -18.84 5.37 4.95
N GLU A 90 -18.27 4.89 6.05
CA GLU A 90 -18.73 5.16 7.40
C GLU A 90 -18.85 6.67 7.65
N TYR A 91 -20.02 7.11 8.14
CA TYR A 91 -20.23 8.49 8.56
C TYR A 91 -19.76 8.69 10.00
N VAL A 92 -18.67 9.45 10.17
CA VAL A 92 -18.08 9.75 11.47
C VAL A 92 -18.67 11.05 12.03
N LYS A 93 -19.41 10.96 13.14
CA LYS A 93 -20.24 12.09 13.65
C LYS A 93 -19.50 13.12 14.50
N GLY A 94 -18.36 12.77 15.10
CA GLY A 94 -17.64 13.64 16.06
C GLY A 94 -16.76 14.71 15.42
N GLY A 95 -16.72 14.79 14.07
CA GLY A 95 -15.99 15.81 13.33
C GLY A 95 -14.47 15.64 13.40
N GLU A 96 -13.75 16.69 13.01
CA GLU A 96 -12.27 16.68 12.98
C GLU A 96 -11.66 16.79 14.39
N LEU A 97 -10.61 16.00 14.65
CA LEU A 97 -9.85 16.05 15.91
C LEU A 97 -9.33 17.45 16.22
N PHE A 98 -8.91 18.19 15.19
CA PHE A 98 -8.28 19.50 15.34
C PHE A 98 -9.23 20.60 15.77
N ASN A 99 -10.55 20.40 15.66
CA ASN A 99 -11.54 21.26 16.31
C ASN A 99 -11.46 21.21 17.85
N LYS A 100 -10.84 20.17 18.43
CA LYS A 100 -10.50 20.14 19.86
C LYS A 100 -9.19 20.86 20.16
N VAL A 101 -8.25 20.84 19.21
CA VAL A 101 -6.90 21.45 19.34
C VAL A 101 -6.93 22.96 19.09
N SER A 102 -7.93 23.47 18.36
CA SER A 102 -8.14 24.92 18.19
C SER A 102 -8.38 25.65 19.52
N LYS A 103 -8.75 24.92 20.58
CA LYS A 103 -8.86 25.42 21.96
C LYS A 103 -7.52 25.45 22.72
N GLY A 104 -6.43 25.04 22.09
CA GLY A 104 -5.08 24.95 22.65
C GLY A 104 -4.51 23.52 22.64
N LYS A 105 -3.29 23.38 23.19
CA LYS A 105 -2.59 22.09 23.30
C LYS A 105 -3.39 21.04 24.08
N LEU A 106 -3.18 19.77 23.75
CA LEU A 106 -3.72 18.66 24.54
C LEU A 106 -2.77 18.28 25.67
N LYS A 107 -3.33 17.72 26.75
CA LYS A 107 -2.53 17.04 27.78
C LYS A 107 -1.80 15.87 27.15
N GLU A 108 -0.56 15.64 27.59
CA GLU A 108 0.32 14.63 26.99
C GLU A 108 -0.31 13.22 26.98
N ASP A 109 -1.02 12.84 28.05
CA ASP A 109 -1.67 11.52 28.11
C ASP A 109 -2.82 11.38 27.10
N VAL A 110 -3.54 12.47 26.80
CA VAL A 110 -4.61 12.50 25.79
C VAL A 110 -4.01 12.48 24.38
N ALA A 111 -2.99 13.31 24.12
CA ALA A 111 -2.26 13.31 22.86
C ALA A 111 -1.66 11.93 22.56
N ARG A 112 -1.13 11.25 23.59
CA ARG A 112 -0.60 9.89 23.48
C ARG A 112 -1.67 8.90 23.07
N LYS A 113 -2.86 8.93 23.68
CA LYS A 113 -3.97 8.04 23.31
C LYS A 113 -4.35 8.19 21.84
N TYR A 114 -4.46 9.43 21.36
CA TYR A 114 -4.74 9.69 19.94
C TYR A 114 -3.59 9.23 19.04
N PHE A 115 -2.35 9.49 19.42
CA PHE A 115 -1.19 9.05 18.66
C PHE A 115 -1.06 7.52 18.59
N GLN A 116 -1.40 6.81 19.67
CA GLN A 116 -1.46 5.35 19.69
C GLN A 116 -2.50 4.81 18.69
N GLN A 117 -3.69 5.41 18.66
CA GLN A 117 -4.75 5.05 17.70
C GLN A 117 -4.33 5.34 16.25
N LEU A 118 -3.66 6.48 16.00
CA LEU A 118 -3.13 6.85 14.69
C LEU A 118 -2.07 5.83 14.23
N ILE A 119 -1.06 5.56 15.05
CA ILE A 119 -0.01 4.60 14.70
C ILE A 119 -0.57 3.20 14.50
N SER A 120 -1.56 2.77 15.30
CA SER A 120 -2.25 1.49 15.09
C SER A 120 -2.94 1.41 13.72
N ALA A 121 -3.63 2.47 13.30
CA ALA A 121 -4.26 2.54 11.98
C ALA A 121 -3.23 2.50 10.85
N VAL A 122 -2.16 3.29 10.96
CA VAL A 122 -1.11 3.37 9.94
C VAL A 122 -0.36 2.04 9.82
N ASP A 123 0.01 1.40 10.93
CA ASP A 123 0.65 0.07 10.94
C ASP A 123 -0.24 -0.98 10.25
N PHE A 124 -1.55 -0.96 10.56
CA PHE A 124 -2.52 -1.89 9.97
C PHE A 124 -2.59 -1.75 8.45
N CYS A 125 -2.57 -0.53 7.91
CA CYS A 125 -2.57 -0.29 6.47
C CYS A 125 -1.22 -0.62 5.81
N HIS A 126 -0.10 -0.19 6.42
CA HIS A 126 1.25 -0.41 5.89
C HIS A 126 1.56 -1.90 5.76
N SER A 127 1.13 -2.72 6.73
CA SER A 127 1.28 -4.19 6.66
C SER A 127 0.55 -4.85 5.49
N ARG A 128 -0.40 -4.14 4.84
CA ARG A 128 -1.17 -4.57 3.66
C ARG A 128 -0.74 -3.86 2.38
N GLY A 129 0.36 -3.09 2.42
CA GLY A 129 0.86 -2.34 1.27
C GLY A 129 0.01 -1.13 0.89
N VAL A 130 -0.85 -0.64 1.79
CA VAL A 130 -1.63 0.58 1.59
C VAL A 130 -0.97 1.70 2.40
N TYR A 131 -0.64 2.80 1.73
CA TYR A 131 -0.05 3.98 2.34
C TYR A 131 -1.02 5.15 2.22
N HIS A 132 -1.05 6.03 3.22
CA HIS A 132 -1.96 7.15 3.21
C HIS A 132 -1.45 8.30 2.35
N ARG A 133 -0.17 8.67 2.37
CA ARG A 133 0.49 9.72 1.54
C ARG A 133 0.01 11.17 1.71
N ASP A 134 -1.19 11.40 2.23
CA ASP A 134 -1.75 12.73 2.50
C ASP A 134 -2.29 12.86 3.94
N LEU A 135 -1.57 12.33 4.94
CA LEU A 135 -2.00 12.43 6.34
C LEU A 135 -1.93 13.89 6.81
N LYS A 136 -3.07 14.42 7.22
CA LYS A 136 -3.26 15.82 7.62
C LYS A 136 -4.47 15.96 8.55
N PRO A 137 -4.60 17.07 9.28
CA PRO A 137 -5.69 17.32 10.23
C PRO A 137 -7.09 16.97 9.74
N GLU A 138 -7.38 17.36 8.50
CA GLU A 138 -8.68 17.20 7.85
C GLU A 138 -9.06 15.72 7.66
N ASN A 139 -8.06 14.83 7.64
CA ASN A 139 -8.23 13.38 7.52
C ASN A 139 -8.27 12.65 8.87
N ILE A 140 -8.17 13.38 10.00
CA ILE A 140 -8.20 12.83 11.35
C ILE A 140 -9.50 13.21 12.04
N LEU A 141 -10.44 12.27 12.06
CA LEU A 141 -11.79 12.45 12.60
C LEU A 141 -11.93 11.82 13.98
N LEU A 142 -13.04 12.12 14.66
CA LEU A 142 -13.44 11.55 15.93
C LEU A 142 -14.82 10.89 15.83
N ASP A 143 -14.95 9.67 16.33
CA ASP A 143 -16.26 9.03 16.49
C ASP A 143 -17.05 9.62 17.68
N GLU A 144 -18.28 9.12 17.90
CA GLU A 144 -19.16 9.55 18.99
C GLU A 144 -18.57 9.28 20.39
N ASN A 145 -17.68 8.30 20.49
CA ASN A 145 -16.99 7.94 21.72
C ASN A 145 -15.68 8.73 21.91
N GLY A 146 -15.36 9.64 20.97
CA GLY A 146 -14.16 10.44 20.98
C GLY A 146 -12.88 9.67 20.62
N ASN A 147 -12.99 8.54 19.93
CA ASN A 147 -11.85 7.80 19.36
C ASN A 147 -11.48 8.30 17.97
N LEU A 148 -10.20 8.26 17.65
CA LEU A 148 -9.66 8.66 16.36
C LEU A 148 -10.12 7.71 15.24
N LYS A 149 -10.51 8.28 14.11
CA LYS A 149 -10.80 7.61 12.84
C LYS A 149 -10.03 8.30 11.73
N VAL A 150 -9.15 7.57 11.03
CA VAL A 150 -8.46 8.08 9.85
C VAL A 150 -9.35 7.86 8.62
N SER A 151 -9.64 8.92 7.87
CA SER A 151 -10.35 8.87 6.59
C SER A 151 -9.40 8.84 5.41
N ASP A 152 -9.91 8.61 4.19
CA ASP A 152 -9.18 8.80 2.92
C ASP A 152 -7.92 7.94 2.67
N PHE A 153 -7.73 6.86 3.44
CA PHE A 153 -6.74 5.84 3.14
C PHE A 153 -6.94 5.22 1.74
N GLY A 154 -5.84 5.04 0.99
CA GLY A 154 -5.86 4.41 -0.33
C GLY A 154 -6.58 5.22 -1.43
N LEU A 155 -6.89 6.49 -1.15
CA LEU A 155 -7.47 7.44 -2.11
C LEU A 155 -6.53 8.62 -2.39
N SER A 156 -5.32 8.60 -1.83
CA SER A 156 -4.33 9.66 -1.98
C SER A 156 -3.60 9.59 -3.30
N ALA A 157 -3.45 8.41 -3.92
CA ALA A 157 -2.99 8.30 -5.31
C ALA A 157 -3.85 9.14 -6.27
N LEU A 158 -5.14 9.34 -5.95
CA LEU A 158 -6.02 10.25 -6.69
C LEU A 158 -5.70 11.73 -6.40
N SER A 159 -5.24 12.05 -5.19
CA SER A 159 -4.88 13.41 -4.75
C SER A 159 -3.48 13.85 -5.20
N GLU A 160 -2.58 12.89 -5.47
CA GLU A 160 -1.22 13.10 -5.96
C GLU A 160 -1.19 13.59 -7.42
N SER A 161 -2.32 13.58 -8.12
CA SER A 161 -2.54 14.25 -9.40
C SER A 161 -2.53 15.79 -9.32
N LYS A 162 -1.76 16.34 -8.37
CA LYS A 162 -1.33 17.74 -8.41
C LYS A 162 -0.67 17.96 -9.77
N ARG A 163 -1.11 19.03 -10.43
CA ARG A 163 -0.79 19.42 -11.80
C ARG A 163 0.71 19.24 -12.13
N HIS A 164 0.99 18.95 -13.40
CA HIS A 164 2.34 18.97 -14.00
C HIS A 164 3.06 20.34 -13.92
N ASP A 165 2.53 21.33 -13.20
CA ASP A 165 3.03 22.71 -13.13
C ASP A 165 4.12 22.93 -12.07
N GLY A 166 4.69 21.88 -11.48
CA GLY A 166 5.89 22.08 -10.67
C GLY A 166 5.68 22.77 -9.32
N LEU A 167 4.45 23.18 -8.99
CA LEU A 167 4.15 23.92 -7.76
C LEU A 167 3.07 23.20 -6.93
N LEU A 168 3.37 22.92 -5.65
CA LEU A 168 2.37 22.44 -4.69
C LEU A 168 1.44 23.60 -4.31
N HIS A 169 0.64 24.10 -5.25
CA HIS A 169 -0.41 25.08 -4.95
C HIS A 169 -1.68 24.35 -4.51
N THR A 170 -1.74 24.00 -3.23
CA THR A 170 -3.02 23.85 -2.53
C THR A 170 -3.49 25.23 -2.13
N THR A 171 -4.51 25.76 -2.81
CA THR A 171 -5.05 27.11 -2.61
C THR A 171 -5.66 27.36 -1.22
N CYS A 172 -5.71 26.36 -0.32
CA CYS A 172 -6.17 26.50 1.08
C CYS A 172 -5.59 25.40 2.02
N GLY A 173 -4.44 24.77 1.72
CA GLY A 173 -3.90 23.65 2.53
C GLY A 173 -2.45 23.88 2.92
N THR A 174 -2.13 23.73 4.22
CA THR A 174 -0.79 23.97 4.76
C THR A 174 0.19 22.84 4.35
N PRO A 175 1.25 23.10 3.57
CA PRO A 175 2.25 22.08 3.19
C PRO A 175 3.05 21.51 4.37
N ALA A 176 2.81 22.00 5.59
CA ALA A 176 3.59 21.71 6.79
C ALA A 176 3.55 20.25 7.26
N TYR A 177 2.60 19.44 6.76
CA TYR A 177 2.47 18.02 7.11
C TYR A 177 3.24 17.08 6.16
N VAL A 178 3.77 17.62 5.06
CA VAL A 178 4.41 16.84 3.99
C VAL A 178 5.89 16.61 4.31
N ALA A 179 6.38 15.41 4.02
CA ALA A 179 7.79 15.05 4.23
C ALA A 179 8.74 15.76 3.24
N PRO A 180 10.00 16.03 3.61
CA PRO A 180 10.97 16.70 2.75
C PRO A 180 11.14 16.04 1.38
N GLU A 181 11.18 14.71 1.34
CA GLU A 181 11.35 13.93 0.11
C GLU A 181 10.17 14.05 -0.86
N VAL A 182 8.96 14.26 -0.34
CA VAL A 182 7.75 14.45 -1.16
C VAL A 182 7.77 15.83 -1.83
N ILE A 183 8.33 16.84 -1.17
CA ILE A 183 8.50 18.19 -1.74
C ILE A 183 9.54 18.18 -2.87
N ASN A 184 10.58 17.34 -2.75
CA ASN A 184 11.70 17.25 -3.69
C ASN A 184 11.38 16.43 -4.97
N ARG A 185 10.14 15.96 -5.15
CA ARG A 185 9.60 15.38 -6.41
C ARG A 185 10.39 14.19 -7.00
N LYS A 186 11.11 13.45 -6.17
CA LYS A 186 11.65 12.13 -6.54
C LYS A 186 10.70 11.09 -5.97
N GLY A 187 10.51 9.96 -6.66
CA GLY A 187 9.72 8.85 -6.11
C GLY A 187 10.13 8.57 -4.66
N TYR A 188 9.15 8.35 -3.78
CA TYR A 188 9.38 8.31 -2.35
C TYR A 188 8.69 7.10 -1.70
N ASP A 189 9.22 6.68 -0.55
CA ASP A 189 8.62 5.62 0.25
C ASP A 189 7.40 6.17 1.02
N GLY A 190 6.21 5.74 0.62
CA GLY A 190 4.94 6.15 1.24
C GLY A 190 4.87 5.83 2.74
N SER A 191 5.54 4.77 3.21
CA SER A 191 5.59 4.45 4.64
C SER A 191 6.38 5.49 5.41
N LYS A 192 7.54 5.91 4.88
CA LYS A 192 8.38 6.93 5.52
C LYS A 192 7.70 8.30 5.52
N ALA A 193 7.02 8.65 4.43
CA ALA A 193 6.25 9.89 4.34
C ALA A 193 5.11 9.94 5.38
N ASP A 194 4.33 8.86 5.52
CA ASP A 194 3.27 8.78 6.53
C ASP A 194 3.81 8.92 7.96
N VAL A 195 4.97 8.33 8.25
CA VAL A 195 5.63 8.47 9.55
C VAL A 195 5.96 9.93 9.85
N TRP A 196 6.50 10.68 8.88
CA TRP A 196 6.76 12.11 9.03
C TRP A 196 5.47 12.87 9.36
N SER A 197 4.41 12.66 8.58
CA SER A 197 3.12 13.30 8.80
C SER A 197 2.53 12.97 10.18
N CYS A 198 2.68 11.73 10.66
CA CYS A 198 2.34 11.35 12.03
C CYS A 198 3.12 12.17 13.06
N GLY A 199 4.41 12.44 12.83
CA GLY A 199 5.24 13.29 13.68
C GLY A 199 4.76 14.73 13.74
N VAL A 200 4.38 15.30 12.60
CA VAL A 200 3.80 16.66 12.55
C VAL A 200 2.48 16.70 13.33
N ILE A 201 1.60 15.71 13.13
CA ILE A 201 0.34 15.59 13.88
C ILE A 201 0.61 15.51 15.38
N LEU A 202 1.54 14.64 15.83
CA LEU A 202 1.90 14.53 17.24
C LEU A 202 2.42 15.85 17.82
N TYR A 203 3.27 16.55 17.08
CA TYR A 203 3.77 17.85 17.47
C TYR A 203 2.61 18.82 17.67
N VAL A 204 1.68 18.93 16.71
CA VAL A 204 0.53 19.84 16.83
C VAL A 204 -0.38 19.48 18.01
N LEU A 205 -0.62 18.19 18.27
CA LEU A 205 -1.41 17.77 19.44
C LEU A 205 -0.77 18.22 20.77
N LEU A 206 0.57 18.20 20.85
CA LEU A 206 1.32 18.56 22.07
C LEU A 206 1.64 20.06 22.19
N ALA A 207 1.86 20.75 21.07
CA ALA A 207 2.24 22.16 21.03
C ALA A 207 1.03 23.09 20.87
N GLY A 208 -0.03 22.64 20.20
CA GLY A 208 -1.13 23.51 19.74
C GLY A 208 -0.75 24.37 18.54
N ALA A 209 0.43 24.16 17.95
CA ALA A 209 0.95 24.90 16.79
C ALA A 209 1.78 23.96 15.89
N LEU A 210 2.03 24.39 14.65
CA LEU A 210 2.84 23.65 13.69
C LEU A 210 4.33 23.70 14.03
N PRO A 211 5.09 22.61 13.81
CA PRO A 211 6.54 22.60 14.02
C PRO A 211 7.26 23.50 13.01
N PHE A 212 6.79 23.52 11.76
CA PHE A 212 7.40 24.26 10.67
C PHE A 212 6.50 25.41 10.25
N HIS A 213 7.00 26.63 10.40
CA HIS A 213 6.37 27.86 9.93
C HIS A 213 7.45 28.84 9.46
N GLY A 214 7.13 29.69 8.51
CA GLY A 214 8.05 30.70 7.97
C GLY A 214 7.28 31.91 7.45
N SER A 215 7.99 33.02 7.27
CA SER A 215 7.45 34.25 6.69
C SER A 215 6.96 34.04 5.25
N ASN A 216 7.52 33.05 4.55
CA ASN A 216 7.12 32.62 3.22
C ASN A 216 7.29 31.10 3.04
N LEU A 217 6.74 30.57 1.95
CA LEU A 217 6.78 29.13 1.65
C LEU A 217 8.21 28.59 1.52
N MET A 218 9.14 29.38 0.97
CA MET A 218 10.53 28.95 0.78
C MET A 218 11.25 28.78 2.11
N GLU A 219 11.05 29.70 3.06
CA GLU A 219 11.59 29.58 4.42
C GLU A 219 11.01 28.37 5.15
N MET A 220 9.71 28.14 5.02
CA MET A 220 9.06 26.96 5.59
C MET A 220 9.61 25.66 5.00
N TYR A 221 9.79 25.57 3.67
CA TYR A 221 10.42 24.41 3.03
C TYR A 221 11.87 24.21 3.45
N ARG A 222 12.64 25.30 3.62
CA ARG A 222 14.00 25.23 4.17
C ARG A 222 14.00 24.62 5.58
N LYS A 223 13.07 25.03 6.44
CA LYS A 223 12.92 24.49 7.79
C LYS A 223 12.49 23.02 7.78
N ILE A 224 11.55 22.65 6.91
CA ILE A 224 11.13 21.25 6.70
C ILE A 224 12.33 20.41 6.27
N GLY A 225 13.07 20.82 5.24
CA GLY A 225 14.22 20.09 4.70
C GLY A 225 15.37 19.91 5.69
N LYS A 226 15.54 20.84 6.63
CA LYS A 226 16.54 20.76 7.71
C LYS A 226 15.99 20.19 9.02
N ALA A 227 14.70 19.89 9.09
CA ALA A 227 13.97 19.62 10.32
C ALA A 227 14.26 20.65 11.44
N GLU A 228 14.24 21.94 11.08
CA GLU A 228 14.48 23.07 11.99
C GLU A 228 13.17 23.49 12.65
N PHE A 229 12.97 23.09 13.90
CA PHE A 229 11.82 23.45 14.73
C PHE A 229 12.22 23.46 16.22
N GLU A 230 11.44 24.17 17.03
CA GLU A 230 11.69 24.28 18.46
C GLU A 230 10.66 23.49 19.28
N PHE A 231 11.05 23.06 20.47
CA PHE A 231 10.15 22.39 21.39
C PHE A 231 9.72 23.33 22.52
N PRO A 232 8.41 23.61 22.66
CA PRO A 232 7.89 24.34 23.81
C PRO A 232 8.33 23.72 25.14
N ASN A 233 8.55 24.54 26.18
CA ASN A 233 9.09 24.10 27.47
C ASN A 233 8.31 22.94 28.13
N TRP A 234 7.00 22.84 27.89
CA TRP A 234 6.14 21.78 28.43
C TRP A 234 6.27 20.41 27.75
N PHE A 235 7.06 20.27 26.68
CA PHE A 235 7.35 18.96 26.12
C PHE A 235 8.24 18.15 27.06
N SER A 236 7.77 16.97 27.47
CA SER A 236 8.60 16.06 28.26
C SER A 236 9.83 15.59 27.48
N PRO A 237 10.96 15.28 28.15
CA PRO A 237 12.16 14.78 27.48
C PRO A 237 11.91 13.53 26.64
N ARG A 238 10.95 12.69 27.05
CA ARG A 238 10.53 11.48 26.31
C ARG A 238 9.80 11.85 25.02
N ALA A 239 8.88 12.81 25.06
CA ALA A 239 8.17 13.31 23.89
C ALA A 239 9.14 13.94 22.88
N ARG A 240 10.05 14.82 23.34
CA ARG A 240 11.07 15.46 22.48
C ARG A 240 11.89 14.43 21.72
N ARG A 241 12.43 13.43 22.43
CA ARG A 241 13.21 12.35 21.82
C ARG A 241 12.43 11.56 20.77
N LEU A 242 11.16 11.27 21.01
CA LEU A 242 10.34 10.54 20.05
C LEU A 242 10.07 11.40 18.81
N VAL A 243 9.62 12.65 19.00
CA VAL A 243 9.31 13.56 17.90
C VAL A 243 10.54 13.84 17.04
N SER A 244 11.72 14.07 17.63
CA SER A 244 12.97 14.26 16.87
C SER A 244 13.36 13.05 16.03
N LYS A 245 13.05 11.83 16.48
CA LYS A 245 13.31 10.59 15.71
C LYS A 245 12.30 10.39 14.57
N ILE A 246 11.08 10.91 14.72
CA ILE A 246 10.04 10.86 13.70
C ILE A 246 10.26 11.94 12.64
N LEU A 247 10.56 13.17 13.07
CA LEU A 247 10.87 14.31 12.20
C LEU A 247 12.34 14.35 11.79
N ASP A 248 12.89 13.18 11.46
CA ASP A 248 14.21 13.06 10.84
C ASP A 248 14.07 13.34 9.33
N PRO A 249 14.75 14.36 8.78
CA PRO A 249 14.58 14.73 7.38
C PRO A 249 15.13 13.66 6.44
N ASN A 250 16.03 12.78 6.89
CA ASN A 250 16.52 11.67 6.10
C ASN A 250 15.59 10.45 6.26
N PRO A 251 14.86 10.02 5.19
CA PRO A 251 13.92 8.90 5.28
C PRO A 251 14.59 7.57 5.66
N ASN A 252 15.88 7.38 5.39
CA ASN A 252 16.59 6.14 5.68
C ASN A 252 16.87 5.97 7.19
N THR A 253 17.17 7.06 7.89
CA THR A 253 17.42 7.07 9.33
C THR A 253 16.16 7.31 10.17
N ARG A 254 15.11 7.85 9.54
CA ARG A 254 13.78 8.05 10.16
C ARG A 254 13.26 6.78 10.81
N ILE A 255 12.83 6.93 12.07
CA ILE A 255 12.32 5.83 12.90
C ILE A 255 11.16 5.10 12.20
N SER A 256 11.13 3.77 12.31
CA SER A 256 10.03 2.96 11.78
C SER A 256 8.87 2.83 12.79
N ILE A 257 7.68 2.52 12.30
CA ILE A 257 6.50 2.27 13.15
C ILE A 257 6.76 1.26 14.27
N PRO A 258 7.38 0.08 14.02
CA PRO A 258 7.72 -0.85 15.09
C PRO A 258 8.57 -0.20 16.20
N LYS A 259 9.58 0.60 15.83
CA LYS A 259 10.44 1.31 16.78
C LYS A 259 9.69 2.43 17.52
N ILE A 260 8.69 3.07 16.89
CA ILE A 260 7.79 4.03 17.56
C ILE A 260 7.01 3.32 18.67
N MET A 261 6.42 2.16 18.35
CA MET A 261 5.62 1.35 19.29
C MET A 261 6.45 0.76 20.44
N GLU A 262 7.77 0.60 20.25
CA GLU A 262 8.71 0.20 21.30
C GLU A 262 9.13 1.36 22.22
N SER A 263 8.90 2.60 21.82
CA SER A 263 9.35 3.76 22.59
C SER A 263 8.67 3.84 23.97
N SER A 264 9.44 4.23 24.98
CA SER A 264 8.93 4.41 26.35
C SER A 264 7.85 5.49 26.46
N TRP A 265 7.84 6.46 25.54
CA TRP A 265 6.76 7.44 25.47
C TRP A 265 5.47 6.80 24.97
N PHE A 266 5.54 5.99 23.90
CA PHE A 266 4.38 5.34 23.29
C PHE A 266 3.78 4.24 24.18
N ARG A 267 4.61 3.40 24.82
CA ARG A 267 4.13 2.26 25.62
C ARG A 267 3.39 2.64 26.90
N LYS A 268 3.50 3.88 27.38
CA LYS A 268 2.83 4.31 28.62
C LYS A 268 1.31 4.20 28.45
N GLY A 269 0.70 3.29 29.21
CA GLY A 269 -0.75 3.04 29.17
C GLY A 269 -1.25 2.40 27.87
N PHE A 270 -0.37 1.75 27.10
CA PHE A 270 -0.73 1.08 25.85
C PHE A 270 -1.03 -0.40 26.11
N ASP A 271 -2.32 -0.76 26.11
CA ASP A 271 -2.75 -2.16 26.09
C ASP A 271 -2.78 -2.66 24.64
N TYR A 272 -1.71 -3.33 24.22
CA TYR A 272 -1.68 -4.01 22.92
C TYR A 272 -2.65 -5.20 22.94
N LYS A 273 -3.86 -4.99 22.43
CA LYS A 273 -4.77 -6.09 22.08
C LYS A 273 -4.58 -6.40 20.60
N PRO A 274 -3.89 -7.50 20.22
CA PRO A 274 -3.84 -7.91 18.82
C PRO A 274 -5.26 -8.14 18.35
N MET A 275 -5.69 -7.34 17.37
CA MET A 275 -7.06 -7.39 16.88
C MET A 275 -7.24 -8.71 16.12
N ARG A 276 -7.99 -9.65 16.71
CA ARG A 276 -8.39 -10.89 16.03
C ARG A 276 -9.30 -10.51 14.87
N VAL A 277 -8.79 -10.58 13.65
CA VAL A 277 -9.62 -10.43 12.46
C VAL A 277 -10.48 -11.68 12.35
N LYS A 278 -11.75 -11.60 12.78
CA LYS A 278 -12.77 -12.51 12.26
C LYS A 278 -13.00 -12.09 10.82
N MET A 279 -12.39 -12.82 9.89
CA MET A 279 -12.74 -12.75 8.49
C MET A 279 -14.13 -13.40 8.39
N GLU A 280 -15.18 -12.60 8.54
CA GLU A 280 -16.52 -13.07 8.19
C GLU A 280 -16.55 -13.24 6.68
N GLU A 281 -16.60 -14.48 6.22
CA GLU A 281 -16.92 -14.87 4.85
C GLU A 281 -18.37 -14.45 4.55
N LYS A 282 -18.60 -13.16 4.33
CA LYS A 282 -19.68 -12.73 3.45
C LYS A 282 -19.05 -12.49 2.11
N ASP A 283 -19.41 -13.34 1.15
CA ASP A 283 -19.04 -13.25 -0.25
C ASP A 283 -19.26 -11.79 -0.70
N PRO A 284 -18.19 -11.00 -0.91
CA PRO A 284 -18.37 -9.66 -1.41
C PRO A 284 -18.71 -9.85 -2.89
N ASP A 285 -19.92 -9.46 -3.28
CA ASP A 285 -20.32 -9.33 -4.68
C ASP A 285 -19.12 -8.80 -5.47
N ARG A 286 -18.54 -9.68 -6.30
CA ARG A 286 -17.39 -9.38 -7.15
C ARG A 286 -17.86 -8.45 -8.26
N LEU A 287 -18.14 -7.19 -7.92
CA LEU A 287 -18.12 -6.12 -8.88
C LEU A 287 -16.66 -5.92 -9.27
N ASN A 288 -16.29 -6.50 -10.42
CA ASN A 288 -15.00 -6.35 -11.06
C ASN A 288 -14.61 -4.87 -11.04
N ALA A 289 -13.46 -4.54 -10.46
CA ALA A 289 -12.88 -3.21 -10.58
C ALA A 289 -12.72 -2.81 -12.06
N ASP A 290 -12.63 -3.78 -12.95
CA ASP A 290 -12.64 -3.58 -14.41
C ASP A 290 -13.98 -3.09 -14.95
N ALA A 291 -15.12 -3.42 -14.33
CA ALA A 291 -16.42 -2.83 -14.71
C ALA A 291 -16.55 -1.35 -14.26
N ILE A 292 -15.80 -0.93 -13.23
CA ILE A 292 -15.79 0.46 -12.75
C ILE A 292 -15.00 1.37 -13.71
N PHE A 293 -13.90 0.86 -14.26
CA PHE A 293 -12.95 1.61 -15.08
C PHE A 293 -12.89 1.19 -16.56
N GLY A 294 -13.68 0.20 -16.99
CA GLY A 294 -13.75 -0.24 -18.38
C GLY A 294 -14.55 0.70 -19.29
N PRO A 295 -14.40 0.59 -20.61
CA PRO A 295 -15.28 1.26 -21.57
C PRO A 295 -16.70 0.69 -21.42
N CYS A 296 -17.69 1.55 -21.21
CA CYS A 296 -19.09 1.12 -21.25
C CYS A 296 -19.49 0.87 -22.72
N GLU A 297 -19.54 -0.40 -23.14
CA GLU A 297 -20.35 -0.80 -24.28
C GLU A 297 -21.75 -1.19 -23.80
N ASP A 298 -22.77 -0.54 -24.36
CA ASP A 298 -24.18 -0.86 -24.17
C ASP A 298 -24.50 -2.14 -24.97
N SER A 299 -24.89 -3.24 -24.32
CA SER A 299 -25.90 -4.19 -24.84
C SER A 299 -26.25 -5.33 -23.87
N SER A 300 -27.53 -5.71 -23.96
CA SER A 300 -28.38 -6.59 -23.14
C SER A 300 -28.01 -8.09 -23.08
N PRO A 301 -28.68 -8.89 -22.22
CA PRO A 301 -28.21 -10.20 -21.78
C PRO A 301 -28.56 -11.34 -22.75
N ALA A 302 -27.58 -12.18 -23.07
CA ALA A 302 -27.81 -13.46 -23.72
C ALA A 302 -27.40 -14.60 -22.77
N ALA A 303 -28.34 -15.53 -22.60
CA ALA A 303 -28.28 -16.66 -21.70
C ALA A 303 -27.30 -17.75 -22.17
N GLY A 304 -26.74 -18.45 -21.17
CA GLY A 304 -26.42 -19.88 -21.25
C GLY A 304 -24.98 -20.25 -21.64
N ALA A 305 -24.20 -20.68 -20.64
CA ALA A 305 -23.26 -21.80 -20.82
C ALA A 305 -22.79 -22.35 -19.46
N LYS A 306 -23.19 -23.60 -19.24
CA LYS A 306 -22.64 -24.69 -18.42
C LYS A 306 -21.38 -24.44 -17.56
N GLN A 307 -21.43 -25.02 -16.36
CA GLN A 307 -20.29 -25.37 -15.52
C GLN A 307 -19.20 -26.07 -16.34
N ASP A 308 -18.02 -25.46 -16.45
CA ASP A 308 -16.80 -26.13 -16.92
C ASP A 308 -15.73 -26.14 -15.83
N LEU A 309 -15.19 -27.34 -15.62
CA LEU A 309 -14.20 -27.70 -14.60
C LEU A 309 -12.82 -27.07 -14.87
N ALA A 310 -12.27 -26.48 -13.82
CA ALA A 310 -10.84 -26.24 -13.51
C ALA A 310 -9.80 -26.45 -14.62
N ARG A 311 -9.41 -25.38 -15.32
CA ARG A 311 -8.15 -25.28 -16.09
C ARG A 311 -7.25 -24.15 -15.53
N PRO A 312 -5.91 -24.25 -15.63
CA PRO A 312 -5.00 -23.16 -15.28
C PRO A 312 -5.14 -21.97 -16.25
N SER A 313 -4.77 -20.78 -15.79
CA SER A 313 -4.78 -19.55 -16.59
C SER A 313 -3.78 -19.66 -17.76
N ASN A 314 -4.21 -19.39 -18.99
CA ASN A 314 -3.33 -19.32 -20.16
C ASN A 314 -2.57 -17.98 -20.17
N LEU A 315 -1.26 -18.02 -20.37
CA LEU A 315 -0.46 -16.80 -20.57
C LEU A 315 -0.43 -16.43 -22.04
N ASN A 316 -0.63 -15.13 -22.32
CA ASN A 316 -0.45 -14.58 -23.66
C ASN A 316 1.01 -14.16 -23.90
N ALA A 317 1.34 -13.83 -25.15
CA ALA A 317 2.71 -13.43 -25.53
C ALA A 317 3.20 -12.16 -24.82
N PHE A 318 2.32 -11.21 -24.47
CA PHE A 318 2.68 -10.02 -23.70
C PHE A 318 3.00 -10.35 -22.24
N ASP A 319 2.27 -11.30 -21.64
CA ASP A 319 2.56 -11.77 -20.29
C ASP A 319 3.96 -12.42 -20.25
N ILE A 320 4.27 -13.27 -21.23
CA ILE A 320 5.59 -13.93 -21.35
C ILE A 320 6.72 -12.90 -21.50
N ILE A 321 6.51 -11.86 -22.32
CA ILE A 321 7.50 -10.78 -22.51
C ILE A 321 7.70 -10.00 -21.21
N SER A 322 6.64 -9.73 -20.44
CA SER A 322 6.73 -9.06 -19.14
C SER A 322 7.54 -9.84 -18.10
N PHE A 323 7.67 -11.16 -18.26
CA PHE A 323 8.47 -12.04 -17.39
C PHE A 323 9.91 -12.27 -17.87
N SER A 324 10.33 -11.66 -18.98
CA SER A 324 11.70 -11.78 -19.50
C SER A 324 12.67 -10.92 -18.68
N ALA A 325 13.83 -11.47 -18.31
CA ALA A 325 14.87 -10.74 -17.56
C ALA A 325 15.37 -9.46 -18.27
N GLY A 326 15.23 -9.37 -19.60
CA GLY A 326 15.57 -8.17 -20.38
C GLY A 326 14.53 -7.05 -20.33
N PHE A 327 13.30 -7.34 -19.88
CA PHE A 327 12.21 -6.39 -19.65
C PHE A 327 11.78 -6.36 -18.17
N ASP A 328 12.49 -7.08 -17.30
CA ASP A 328 12.29 -7.08 -15.86
C ASP A 328 12.79 -5.74 -15.27
N LEU A 329 11.90 -4.75 -15.27
CA LEU A 329 12.17 -3.42 -14.72
C LEU A 329 12.22 -3.42 -13.18
N SER A 330 12.04 -4.56 -12.50
CA SER A 330 12.12 -4.62 -11.03
C SER A 330 13.47 -4.10 -10.51
N GLY A 331 14.57 -4.37 -11.24
CA GLY A 331 15.90 -3.85 -10.91
C GLY A 331 16.08 -2.33 -11.07
N LEU A 332 15.15 -1.64 -11.75
CA LEU A 332 15.11 -0.18 -11.90
C LEU A 332 14.35 0.52 -10.76
N PHE A 333 13.55 -0.24 -9.98
CA PHE A 333 12.67 0.30 -8.94
C PHE A 333 12.86 -0.36 -7.56
N GLU A 334 13.64 -1.45 -7.46
CA GLU A 334 13.95 -2.14 -6.20
C GLU A 334 15.46 -2.13 -5.92
N GLU A 335 15.91 -1.23 -5.05
CA GLU A 335 17.24 -1.34 -4.45
C GLU A 335 17.27 -2.54 -3.48
N ASN A 336 17.86 -3.65 -3.91
CA ASN A 336 18.51 -4.69 -3.09
C ASN A 336 17.72 -5.43 -1.99
N ASP A 337 16.38 -5.46 -2.01
CA ASP A 337 15.63 -6.35 -1.12
C ASP A 337 15.29 -7.69 -1.79
N ARG A 338 15.95 -8.75 -1.30
CA ARG A 338 15.82 -10.16 -1.69
C ARG A 338 14.39 -10.54 -2.12
N LYS A 339 14.23 -10.93 -3.39
CA LYS A 339 12.96 -11.23 -4.10
C LYS A 339 11.94 -11.97 -3.22
N LYS A 340 10.71 -11.45 -3.15
CA LYS A 340 9.57 -12.00 -2.39
C LYS A 340 8.83 -13.12 -3.14
N GLU A 341 9.30 -13.45 -4.33
CA GLU A 341 8.71 -14.38 -5.29
C GLU A 341 9.82 -15.22 -5.92
N ALA A 342 9.53 -16.50 -6.13
CA ALA A 342 10.40 -17.43 -6.84
C ALA A 342 9.61 -18.01 -8.02
N ARG A 343 10.23 -18.03 -9.20
CA ARG A 343 9.60 -18.53 -10.43
C ARG A 343 10.42 -19.63 -11.05
N PHE A 344 9.74 -20.65 -11.56
CA PHE A 344 10.37 -21.71 -12.33
C PHE A 344 9.48 -22.19 -13.46
N THR A 345 10.10 -22.71 -14.52
CA THR A 345 9.41 -23.36 -15.63
C THR A 345 9.44 -24.88 -15.46
N SER A 346 8.40 -25.57 -15.96
CA SER A 346 8.28 -27.02 -15.90
C SER A 346 7.73 -27.56 -17.22
N ASN A 347 8.26 -28.70 -17.68
CA ASN A 347 7.75 -29.45 -18.82
C ASN A 347 6.71 -30.51 -18.42
N GLN A 348 6.32 -30.55 -17.15
CA GLN A 348 5.35 -31.50 -16.62
C GLN A 348 3.93 -30.94 -16.74
N THR A 349 2.93 -31.83 -16.74
CA THR A 349 1.52 -31.40 -16.75
C THR A 349 1.16 -30.66 -15.45
N ALA A 350 0.23 -29.69 -15.51
CA ALA A 350 -0.28 -29.00 -14.32
C ALA A 350 -0.74 -29.97 -13.22
N LYS A 351 -1.33 -31.11 -13.58
CA LYS A 351 -1.74 -32.16 -12.62
C LYS A 351 -0.56 -32.72 -11.83
N THR A 352 0.55 -33.02 -12.51
CA THR A 352 1.78 -33.52 -11.88
C THR A 352 2.41 -32.47 -10.97
N ILE A 353 2.44 -31.21 -11.41
CA ILE A 353 2.99 -30.08 -10.64
C ILE A 353 2.17 -29.88 -9.35
N ILE A 354 0.83 -29.85 -9.46
CA ILE A 354 -0.07 -29.72 -8.30
C ILE A 354 0.15 -30.88 -7.33
N SER A 355 0.18 -32.13 -7.81
CA SER A 355 0.40 -33.30 -6.95
C SER A 355 1.71 -33.20 -6.17
N LYS A 356 2.78 -32.74 -6.84
CA LYS A 356 4.09 -32.57 -6.19
C LYS A 356 4.07 -31.49 -5.12
N LEU A 357 3.41 -30.36 -5.38
CA LEU A 357 3.23 -29.29 -4.40
C LEU A 357 2.38 -29.74 -3.19
N GLU A 358 1.37 -30.58 -3.41
CA GLU A 358 0.58 -31.18 -2.33
C GLU A 358 1.41 -32.13 -1.45
N ASP A 359 2.29 -32.93 -2.06
CA ASP A 359 3.18 -33.83 -1.31
C ASP A 359 4.22 -33.04 -0.47
N ILE A 360 4.73 -31.94 -1.02
CA ILE A 360 5.61 -31.02 -0.28
C ILE A 360 4.84 -30.40 0.89
N ALA A 361 3.61 -29.94 0.67
CA ALA A 361 2.76 -29.38 1.72
C ALA A 361 2.53 -30.38 2.86
N LYS A 362 2.22 -31.64 2.54
CA LYS A 362 2.08 -32.71 3.55
C LYS A 362 3.36 -32.95 4.33
N ARG A 363 4.51 -33.06 3.63
CA ARG A 363 5.82 -33.29 4.27
C ARG A 363 6.21 -32.15 5.21
N LEU A 364 5.88 -30.91 4.84
CA LEU A 364 6.17 -29.71 5.62
C LEU A 364 5.07 -29.36 6.64
N LYS A 365 4.04 -30.22 6.78
CA LYS A 365 2.88 -29.99 7.66
C LYS A 365 2.19 -28.63 7.40
N LEU A 366 2.16 -28.21 6.14
CA LEU A 366 1.42 -27.04 5.68
C LEU A 366 -0.04 -27.43 5.42
N LYS A 367 -0.97 -26.56 5.83
CA LYS A 367 -2.39 -26.71 5.55
C LYS A 367 -2.70 -26.15 4.16
N ILE A 368 -3.38 -26.93 3.34
CA ILE A 368 -3.87 -26.48 2.02
C ILE A 368 -5.20 -25.76 2.24
N MET A 369 -5.25 -24.47 1.93
CA MET A 369 -6.40 -23.60 2.21
C MET A 369 -7.29 -23.38 0.98
N LYS A 370 -6.75 -23.48 -0.23
CA LYS A 370 -7.51 -23.31 -1.48
C LYS A 370 -6.87 -24.08 -2.64
N LYS A 371 -7.71 -24.67 -3.49
CA LYS A 371 -7.33 -25.38 -4.72
C LYS A 371 -8.30 -25.03 -5.86
N ASN A 372 -8.12 -23.87 -6.49
CA ASN A 372 -8.98 -23.43 -7.60
C ASN A 372 -8.12 -22.97 -8.78
N GLY A 373 -8.40 -23.48 -9.99
CA GLY A 373 -7.92 -22.91 -11.26
C GLY A 373 -6.40 -22.75 -11.39
N GLY A 374 -5.59 -23.70 -10.87
CA GLY A 374 -4.12 -23.62 -10.94
C GLY A 374 -3.46 -22.85 -9.79
N VAL A 375 -4.24 -22.29 -8.85
CA VAL A 375 -3.73 -21.64 -7.64
C VAL A 375 -3.85 -22.57 -6.44
N LEU A 376 -2.72 -22.82 -5.76
CA LEU A 376 -2.61 -23.57 -4.52
C LEU A 376 -2.14 -22.65 -3.39
N LYS A 377 -2.95 -22.52 -2.34
CA LYS A 377 -2.59 -21.72 -1.16
C LYS A 377 -2.20 -22.64 0.00
N LEU A 378 -0.98 -22.45 0.52
CA LEU A 378 -0.37 -23.23 1.59
C LEU A 378 -0.13 -22.35 2.81
N GLU A 379 -0.53 -22.81 4.00
CA GLU A 379 -0.37 -22.07 5.26
C GLU A 379 0.37 -22.92 6.30
N GLY A 380 1.38 -22.33 6.94
CA GLY A 380 2.18 -22.97 7.98
C GLY A 380 1.44 -23.08 9.31
N ALA A 381 1.61 -24.21 10.01
CA ALA A 381 0.97 -24.46 11.30
C ALA A 381 1.62 -23.70 12.49
N LYS A 382 2.80 -23.09 12.30
CA LYS A 382 3.52 -22.36 13.35
C LYS A 382 3.25 -20.86 13.23
N GLU A 383 2.79 -20.25 14.32
CA GLU A 383 2.66 -18.79 14.41
C GLU A 383 4.02 -18.16 14.71
N GLY A 384 4.58 -17.43 13.73
CA GLY A 384 5.75 -16.60 13.93
C GLY A 384 5.40 -15.20 14.46
N ARG A 385 6.42 -14.35 14.65
CA ARG A 385 6.25 -12.95 15.10
C ARG A 385 5.32 -12.10 14.21
N LYS A 386 5.09 -12.52 12.96
CA LYS A 386 4.23 -11.87 11.96
C LYS A 386 3.00 -12.72 11.55
N GLY A 387 2.60 -13.66 12.42
CA GLY A 387 1.54 -14.63 12.14
C GLY A 387 2.05 -15.86 11.38
N ALA A 388 1.13 -16.74 10.97
CA ALA A 388 1.45 -17.92 10.18
C ALA A 388 1.97 -17.54 8.78
N LEU A 389 3.04 -18.23 8.34
CA LEU A 389 3.58 -18.09 7.00
C LEU A 389 2.60 -18.70 5.98
N SER A 390 2.13 -17.89 5.03
CA SER A 390 1.33 -18.37 3.90
C SER A 390 2.07 -18.15 2.58
N ILE A 391 1.99 -19.15 1.71
CA ILE A 391 2.62 -19.20 0.39
C ILE A 391 1.54 -19.53 -0.63
N ASP A 392 1.49 -18.75 -1.70
CA ASP A 392 0.60 -18.98 -2.84
C ASP A 392 1.47 -19.49 -4.00
N ALA A 393 1.12 -20.65 -4.55
CA ALA A 393 1.71 -21.22 -5.75
C ALA A 393 0.70 -21.13 -6.89
N GLU A 394 1.06 -20.43 -7.96
CA GLU A 394 0.21 -20.18 -9.11
C GLU A 394 0.83 -20.79 -10.36
N ILE A 395 0.07 -21.63 -11.04
CA ILE A 395 0.49 -22.39 -12.23
C ILE A 395 -0.18 -21.78 -13.44
N PHE A 396 0.66 -21.36 -14.38
CA PHE A 396 0.28 -20.77 -15.63
C PHE A 396 0.60 -21.72 -16.78
N GLU A 397 -0.38 -21.95 -17.66
CA GLU A 397 -0.20 -22.76 -18.86
C GLU A 397 0.32 -21.86 -20.00
N VAL A 398 1.48 -22.21 -20.55
CA VAL A 398 2.07 -21.54 -21.72
C VAL A 398 1.84 -22.39 -22.96
N THR A 399 2.04 -23.71 -22.83
CA THR A 399 1.59 -24.73 -23.80
C THR A 399 1.11 -25.98 -23.01
N PRO A 400 0.40 -26.94 -23.64
CA PRO A 400 -0.06 -28.15 -22.96
C PRO A 400 1.05 -28.97 -22.28
N THR A 401 2.31 -28.77 -22.68
CA THR A 401 3.50 -29.44 -22.15
C THR A 401 4.49 -28.48 -21.49
N PHE A 402 4.16 -27.19 -21.35
CA PHE A 402 5.04 -26.19 -20.74
C PHE A 402 4.27 -25.23 -19.83
N HIS A 403 4.67 -25.21 -18.56
CA HIS A 403 4.01 -24.43 -17.52
C HIS A 403 5.01 -23.52 -16.81
N LEU A 404 4.57 -22.32 -16.46
CA LEU A 404 5.30 -21.40 -15.58
C LEU A 404 4.66 -21.46 -14.19
N VAL A 405 5.47 -21.61 -13.16
CA VAL A 405 5.00 -21.67 -11.77
C VAL A 405 5.61 -20.52 -10.99
N GLU A 406 4.74 -19.70 -10.40
CA GLU A 406 5.11 -18.64 -9.49
C GLU A 406 4.79 -19.05 -8.05
N VAL A 407 5.79 -18.96 -7.17
CA VAL A 407 5.63 -19.20 -5.74
C VAL A 407 5.89 -17.87 -5.03
N LYS A 408 4.86 -17.32 -4.38
CA LYS A 408 4.93 -16.01 -3.72
C LYS A 408 4.49 -16.08 -2.27
N LYS A 409 5.13 -15.28 -1.42
CA LYS A 409 4.72 -15.14 -0.02
C LYS A 409 3.46 -14.27 0.09
N SER A 410 2.37 -14.82 0.64
CA SER A 410 1.11 -14.09 0.86
C SER A 410 0.95 -13.54 2.28
N SER A 411 1.52 -14.18 3.31
CA SER A 411 1.56 -13.65 4.70
C SER A 411 2.77 -14.18 5.48
N GLY A 412 3.11 -13.60 6.64
CA GLY A 412 4.19 -14.07 7.51
C GLY A 412 5.58 -13.46 7.26
N ASP A 413 6.60 -13.99 7.93
CA ASP A 413 7.97 -13.45 7.93
C ASP A 413 8.75 -13.77 6.65
N THR A 414 9.47 -12.79 6.09
CA THR A 414 10.20 -12.94 4.81
C THR A 414 11.45 -13.81 4.95
N LEU A 415 12.13 -13.77 6.10
CA LEU A 415 13.33 -14.60 6.32
C LEU A 415 12.93 -16.07 6.52
N GLU A 416 11.79 -16.30 7.16
CA GLU A 416 11.20 -17.64 7.29
C GLU A 416 10.82 -18.21 5.92
N TYR A 417 10.19 -17.40 5.06
CA TYR A 417 9.89 -17.75 3.67
C TYR A 417 11.16 -18.13 2.88
N GLN A 418 12.21 -17.30 2.91
CA GLN A 418 13.45 -17.56 2.18
C GLN A 418 14.10 -18.86 2.64
N LYS A 419 14.18 -19.07 3.96
CA LYS A 419 14.75 -20.29 4.53
C LYS A 419 13.96 -21.54 4.11
N MET A 420 12.64 -21.47 4.09
CA MET A 420 11.78 -22.57 3.63
C MET A 420 11.93 -22.82 2.12
N MET A 421 12.04 -21.75 1.31
CA MET A 421 12.25 -21.91 -0.13
C MET A 421 13.60 -22.56 -0.44
N GLU A 422 14.69 -22.12 0.20
CA GLU A 422 16.04 -22.63 -0.05
C GLU A 422 16.25 -24.05 0.49
N LYS A 423 15.78 -24.34 1.70
CA LYS A 423 16.09 -25.61 2.38
C LYS A 423 15.10 -26.73 2.08
N ASP A 424 13.84 -26.40 1.80
CA ASP A 424 12.77 -27.39 1.76
C ASP A 424 12.08 -27.47 0.39
N ILE A 425 11.66 -26.34 -0.18
CA ILE A 425 10.83 -26.32 -1.40
C ILE A 425 11.68 -26.49 -2.66
N ARG A 426 12.76 -25.71 -2.84
CA ARG A 426 13.64 -25.81 -4.02
C ARG A 426 14.25 -27.21 -4.21
N PRO A 427 14.82 -27.87 -3.18
CA PRO A 427 15.38 -29.21 -3.34
C PRO A 427 14.33 -30.25 -3.71
N ALA A 428 13.09 -30.07 -3.25
CA ALA A 428 12.01 -31.03 -3.45
C ALA A 428 11.27 -30.90 -4.78
N LEU A 429 11.46 -29.78 -5.48
CA LEU A 429 10.93 -29.53 -6.82
C LEU A 429 11.96 -29.83 -7.93
N LYS A 430 13.17 -30.29 -7.57
CA LYS A 430 14.28 -30.52 -8.53
C LYS A 430 13.91 -31.47 -9.68
N ASP A 431 12.98 -32.38 -9.46
CA ASP A 431 12.50 -33.35 -10.43
C ASP A 431 11.44 -32.81 -11.41
N ILE A 432 10.84 -31.65 -11.12
CA ILE A 432 9.84 -31.02 -12.00
C ILE A 432 10.29 -29.66 -12.53
N VAL A 433 11.35 -29.07 -11.96
CA VAL A 433 11.88 -27.78 -12.40
C VAL A 433 12.78 -27.98 -13.60
N TRP A 434 12.43 -27.33 -14.71
CA TRP A 434 13.28 -27.21 -15.89
C TRP A 434 14.33 -26.11 -15.71
N THR A 435 13.92 -24.91 -15.27
CA THR A 435 14.83 -23.79 -14.99
C THR A 435 14.24 -22.85 -13.94
N TRP A 436 15.06 -22.37 -12.99
CA TRP A 436 14.69 -21.29 -12.09
C TRP A 436 14.98 -19.94 -12.76
N GLN A 437 14.03 -19.01 -12.74
CA GLN A 437 14.30 -17.65 -13.19
C GLN A 437 15.23 -16.95 -12.18
N GLY A 438 16.40 -16.49 -12.66
CA GLY A 438 17.43 -15.83 -11.85
C GLY A 438 18.72 -16.64 -11.64
N ASP A 439 18.71 -17.95 -11.93
CA ASP A 439 19.92 -18.77 -11.98
C ASP A 439 20.44 -18.79 -13.43
N LEU A 440 21.20 -17.75 -13.83
CA LEU A 440 22.03 -17.86 -15.03
C LEU A 440 23.08 -18.96 -14.80
N PRO A 441 23.33 -19.86 -15.77
CA PRO A 441 24.51 -20.72 -15.71
C PRO A 441 25.74 -19.80 -15.70
N ARG A 442 26.60 -19.93 -14.70
CA ARG A 442 27.97 -19.41 -14.79
C ARG A 442 28.63 -20.17 -15.94
N THR A 443 28.67 -19.57 -17.11
CA THR A 443 29.47 -20.07 -18.22
C THR A 443 30.90 -20.20 -17.71
N GLN A 444 31.45 -21.40 -17.91
CA GLN A 444 32.83 -21.75 -17.61
C GLN A 444 33.75 -20.68 -18.23
N GLN A 445 34.48 -19.97 -17.38
CA GLN A 445 35.69 -19.26 -17.81
C GLN A 445 36.70 -20.33 -18.18
N GLN A 446 36.76 -20.68 -19.47
CA GLN A 446 37.94 -21.29 -20.05
C GLN A 446 39.02 -20.20 -20.15
N GLN A 447 40.15 -20.55 -19.54
CA GLN A 447 41.50 -20.03 -19.72
C GLN A 447 41.73 -19.37 -21.08
N ASP A 448 42.18 -18.12 -21.04
CA ASP A 448 43.30 -17.64 -21.86
C ASP A 448 44.00 -16.55 -21.05
N ASP A 449 44.97 -16.98 -20.24
CA ASP A 449 46.04 -16.14 -19.70
C ASP A 449 47.22 -16.27 -20.68
N GLU A 450 47.58 -15.19 -21.37
CA GLU A 450 49.00 -14.87 -21.59
C GLU A 450 49.22 -13.35 -21.47
N PRO A 451 50.25 -12.89 -20.74
CA PRO A 451 50.51 -11.47 -20.53
C PRO A 451 51.60 -10.97 -21.49
N GLU A 452 51.32 -9.95 -22.29
CA GLU A 452 52.38 -9.16 -22.92
C GLU A 452 52.71 -7.91 -22.11
N SER A 453 54.01 -7.84 -21.81
CA SER A 453 54.71 -6.90 -20.95
C SER A 453 54.71 -5.47 -21.45
N SER A 454 54.55 -4.56 -20.50
CA SER A 454 54.94 -3.15 -20.58
C SER A 454 56.42 -2.95 -20.96
N GLN A 455 56.69 -2.22 -22.03
CA GLN A 455 57.91 -1.44 -22.19
C GLN A 455 57.60 -0.04 -22.73
N LEU A 456 58.41 0.90 -22.26
CA LEU A 456 58.25 2.35 -22.21
C LEU A 456 59.20 3.01 -23.25
N LEU A 457 58.75 4.15 -23.81
CA LEU A 457 59.49 5.27 -24.46
C LEU A 457 59.86 5.15 -25.97
N PRO A 458 60.14 6.29 -26.67
CA PRO A 458 59.55 7.64 -26.57
C PRO A 458 59.13 8.24 -27.94
N LEU A 459 58.34 9.32 -27.88
CA LEU A 459 57.98 10.20 -29.00
C LEU A 459 59.23 10.83 -29.66
N GLN A 460 59.40 10.60 -30.97
CA GLN A 460 60.22 11.44 -31.83
C GLN A 460 59.33 12.26 -32.77
N ALA A 461 59.58 13.57 -32.76
CA ALA A 461 59.08 14.54 -33.71
C ALA A 461 59.64 14.28 -35.10
N VAL A 462 58.80 14.37 -36.13
CA VAL A 462 59.24 14.59 -37.51
C VAL A 462 58.34 15.65 -38.13
N SER A 463 58.98 16.78 -38.43
CA SER A 463 58.51 17.86 -39.29
C SER A 463 58.27 17.38 -40.71
N PHE A 464 57.25 17.92 -41.38
CA PHE A 464 57.33 18.13 -42.82
C PHE A 464 57.04 19.59 -43.16
N GLN A 465 57.87 20.06 -44.09
CA GLN A 465 57.98 21.40 -44.66
C GLN A 465 56.75 21.86 -45.42
#